data_AF-A0A916U783-F1
#
_entry.id   AF-A0A916U783-F1
#
_cell.length_a   1.000
_cell.length_b   1.000
_cell.length_c   1.000
_cell.angle_alpha   90.00
_cell.angle_beta   90.00
_cell.angle_gamma   90.00
#
_symmetry.space_group_name_H-M   'P 1'
#
loop_
_entity.id
_entity.type
_entity.pdbx_description
1 polymer ?
#
loop_
_entity_poly.entity_id
_entity_poly.type
_entity_poly.pdbx_seq_one_letter_code
_entity_poly.pdbx_strand_id
1 'polypeptide(L)'
;MAKFNTAALFISILLAIGCTQGKKPENQAELARATNQQSSIKEHAEEPLREKLVIYSGNCIQYRRELVEGNKIQYSEVSRAFSKIVINPKTRKFTFFYNDQMVFTNDDYMSYIDDMQGGEGFTFIAGLSAFNQIPEKTFRIFDDAGTYGSNEPFIGYEYILTNYTIN
;
A
#
# COMPACT_ATOMS: atom_id res chain seq x y z
N MET A 1 -42.54 -16.07 39.62
CA MET A 1 -43.43 -15.31 38.71
C MET A 1 -43.48 -16.04 37.38
N ALA A 2 -44.68 -16.10 36.79
CA ALA A 2 -45.07 -17.04 35.75
C ALA A 2 -44.54 -16.69 34.34
N LYS A 3 -44.60 -17.73 33.49
CA LYS A 3 -44.23 -17.84 32.06
C LYS A 3 -45.13 -17.05 31.10
N PHE A 4 -44.76 -17.15 29.81
CA PHE A 4 -45.56 -16.94 28.57
C PHE A 4 -45.53 -15.50 28.02
N ASN A 5 -45.56 -15.20 26.72
CA ASN A 5 -45.41 -15.87 25.41
C ASN A 5 -45.76 -14.76 24.37
N THR A 6 -45.52 -15.01 23.07
CA THR A 6 -46.24 -14.36 21.94
C THR A 6 -46.01 -12.85 21.70
N ALA A 7 -46.11 -12.27 20.50
CA ALA A 7 -46.35 -12.77 19.15
C ALA A 7 -45.91 -11.70 18.13
N ALA A 8 -45.57 -12.17 16.93
CA ALA A 8 -45.78 -11.55 15.62
C ALA A 8 -46.46 -10.16 15.58
N LEU A 9 -45.81 -9.21 14.90
CA LEU A 9 -46.50 -8.07 14.31
C LEU A 9 -46.62 -8.29 12.80
N PHE A 10 -47.77 -8.86 12.42
CA PHE A 10 -48.36 -8.71 11.10
C PHE A 10 -48.94 -7.29 11.00
N ILE A 11 -48.65 -6.54 9.93
CA ILE A 11 -49.55 -5.49 9.46
C ILE A 11 -49.94 -5.78 8.02
N SER A 12 -51.24 -5.96 7.89
CA SER A 12 -51.99 -6.37 6.72
C SER A 12 -52.13 -5.27 5.68
N ILE A 13 -52.23 -5.72 4.43
CA ILE A 13 -52.69 -4.98 3.26
C ILE A 13 -54.21 -4.71 3.39
N LEU A 14 -54.65 -3.50 3.03
CA LEU A 14 -56.01 -3.17 2.58
C LEU A 14 -55.90 -1.99 1.60
N LEU A 15 -55.89 -2.26 0.29
CA LEU A 15 -57.05 -2.24 -0.62
C LEU A 15 -57.86 -0.94 -0.56
N ALA A 16 -57.53 0.01 -1.45
CA ALA A 16 -58.46 1.02 -1.91
C ALA A 16 -59.16 0.49 -3.17
N ILE A 17 -60.43 0.08 -3.01
CA ILE A 17 -61.33 -0.24 -4.11
C ILE A 17 -61.96 1.07 -4.58
N GLY A 18 -61.53 1.55 -5.75
CA GLY A 18 -62.28 2.52 -6.56
C GLY A 18 -62.98 1.75 -7.69
N CYS A 19 -64.31 1.65 -7.60
CA CYS A 19 -65.16 1.15 -8.67
C CYS A 19 -65.28 2.19 -9.80
N THR A 20 -64.92 1.82 -11.04
CA THR A 20 -65.65 2.28 -12.24
C THR A 20 -65.69 1.17 -13.28
N GLN A 21 -66.88 0.99 -13.84
CA GLN A 21 -67.25 -0.06 -14.77
C GLN A 21 -66.69 0.16 -16.18
N GLY A 22 -66.39 -0.96 -16.84
CA GLY A 22 -66.68 -1.15 -18.27
C GLY A 22 -65.59 -0.71 -19.25
N LYS A 23 -64.75 -1.67 -19.68
CA LYS A 23 -64.43 -1.98 -21.08
C LYS A 23 -63.45 -3.15 -21.15
N LYS A 24 -63.80 -4.20 -21.91
CA LYS A 24 -62.84 -5.20 -22.44
C LYS A 24 -62.13 -4.53 -23.63
N PRO A 25 -60.80 -4.64 -23.76
CA PRO A 25 -60.23 -5.62 -24.69
C PRO A 25 -58.97 -6.29 -24.11
N GLU A 26 -58.73 -7.58 -24.36
CA GLU A 26 -57.72 -8.06 -25.33
C GLU A 26 -56.34 -7.41 -25.17
N ASN A 27 -55.43 -8.08 -24.45
CA ASN A 27 -54.06 -8.37 -24.91
C ASN A 27 -53.25 -9.02 -23.77
N GLN A 28 -53.17 -10.35 -23.77
CA GLN A 28 -52.21 -11.10 -22.93
C GLN A 28 -50.77 -11.03 -23.46
N ALA A 29 -50.47 -10.14 -24.40
CA ALA A 29 -49.14 -10.00 -25.00
C ALA A 29 -48.21 -9.01 -24.28
N GLU A 30 -48.71 -8.22 -23.33
CA GLU A 30 -47.91 -7.13 -22.72
C GLU A 30 -47.24 -7.51 -21.39
N LEU A 31 -47.76 -8.52 -20.69
CA LEU A 31 -47.16 -8.99 -19.42
C LEU A 31 -45.91 -9.87 -19.62
N ALA A 32 -45.70 -10.39 -20.83
CA ALA A 32 -44.51 -11.18 -21.18
C ALA A 32 -43.28 -10.33 -21.53
N ARG A 33 -43.43 -9.01 -21.76
CA ARG A 33 -42.30 -8.13 -22.08
C ARG A 33 -41.61 -7.54 -20.85
N ALA A 34 -42.29 -7.47 -19.72
CA ALA A 34 -41.69 -6.97 -18.47
C ALA A 34 -40.78 -8.01 -17.77
N THR A 35 -40.88 -9.29 -18.12
CA THR A 35 -40.14 -10.37 -17.43
C THR A 35 -38.87 -10.80 -18.18
N ASN A 36 -38.61 -10.25 -19.37
CA ASN A 36 -37.46 -10.61 -20.21
C ASN A 36 -36.31 -9.57 -20.17
N GLN A 37 -36.35 -8.61 -19.24
CA GLN A 37 -35.29 -7.62 -19.03
C GLN A 37 -34.48 -7.84 -17.74
N GLN A 38 -34.65 -8.99 -17.08
CA GLN A 38 -34.02 -9.26 -15.78
C GLN A 38 -33.06 -10.45 -15.82
N SER A 39 -32.33 -10.60 -16.93
CA SER A 39 -31.25 -11.59 -17.08
C SER A 39 -30.12 -11.06 -17.97
N SER A 40 -29.63 -9.85 -17.70
CA SER A 40 -28.30 -9.46 -18.16
C SER A 40 -27.63 -8.47 -17.20
N ILE A 41 -27.64 -8.75 -15.91
CA ILE A 41 -26.57 -8.22 -15.06
C ILE A 41 -25.39 -9.13 -15.35
N LYS A 42 -24.59 -8.74 -16.35
CA LYS A 42 -23.24 -9.27 -16.48
C LYS A 42 -22.55 -8.96 -15.16
N GLU A 43 -22.36 -10.00 -14.37
CA GLU A 43 -21.44 -10.04 -13.26
C GLU A 43 -20.06 -9.67 -13.80
N HIS A 44 -19.77 -8.37 -13.82
CA HIS A 44 -18.39 -7.91 -13.87
C HIS A 44 -17.79 -8.39 -12.56
N ALA A 45 -17.18 -9.57 -12.57
CA ALA A 45 -16.16 -9.89 -11.60
C ALA A 45 -15.13 -8.77 -11.73
N GLU A 46 -15.17 -7.81 -10.81
CA GLU A 46 -14.07 -6.87 -10.62
C GLU A 46 -12.83 -7.74 -10.44
N GLU A 47 -11.89 -7.68 -11.39
CA GLU A 47 -10.57 -8.22 -11.14
C GLU A 47 -10.12 -7.62 -9.80
N PRO A 48 -9.66 -8.43 -8.84
CA PRO A 48 -9.18 -7.89 -7.58
C PRO A 48 -8.12 -6.85 -7.94
N LEU A 49 -8.39 -5.59 -7.59
CA LEU A 49 -7.49 -4.45 -7.81
C LEU A 49 -6.09 -4.90 -7.39
N ARG A 50 -5.24 -5.26 -8.36
CA ARG A 50 -3.89 -5.71 -8.07
C ARG A 50 -3.24 -4.57 -7.33
N GLU A 51 -2.75 -4.89 -6.14
CA GLU A 51 -2.10 -3.89 -5.31
C GLU A 51 -0.94 -3.29 -6.09
N LYS A 52 -0.99 -1.98 -6.32
CA LYS A 52 0.03 -1.28 -7.11
C LYS A 52 1.26 -1.11 -6.22
N LEU A 53 2.18 -2.06 -6.32
CA LEU A 53 3.50 -1.98 -5.74
C LEU A 53 4.38 -1.07 -6.61
N VAL A 54 5.32 -0.39 -5.98
CA VAL A 54 6.42 0.31 -6.65
C VAL A 54 7.71 -0.42 -6.29
N ILE A 55 8.41 -0.93 -7.29
CA ILE A 55 9.62 -1.72 -7.10
C ILE A 55 10.81 -1.00 -7.72
N TYR A 56 11.77 -0.62 -6.88
CA TYR A 56 13.08 -0.14 -7.31
C TYR A 56 14.06 -1.29 -7.28
N SER A 57 14.84 -1.53 -8.34
CA SER A 57 15.79 -2.65 -8.37
C SER A 57 17.04 -2.34 -9.18
N GLY A 58 18.20 -2.86 -8.76
CA GLY A 58 19.47 -2.62 -9.44
C GLY A 58 20.69 -2.99 -8.60
N ASN A 59 21.86 -2.49 -9.01
CA ASN A 59 23.13 -2.73 -8.31
C ASN A 59 23.23 -1.85 -7.07
N CYS A 60 23.64 -2.46 -5.96
CA CYS A 60 23.75 -1.80 -4.68
C CYS A 60 25.12 -2.02 -4.04
N ILE A 61 25.68 -0.95 -3.50
CA ILE A 61 26.92 -1.00 -2.72
C ILE A 61 26.54 -0.86 -1.24
N GLN A 62 27.07 -1.74 -0.41
CA GLN A 62 26.99 -1.64 1.05
C GLN A 62 28.26 -0.99 1.58
N TYR A 63 28.09 0.08 2.35
CA TYR A 63 29.16 0.76 3.06
C TYR A 63 29.02 0.55 4.56
N ARG A 64 30.13 0.24 5.22
CA ARG A 64 30.28 0.37 6.67
C ARG A 64 30.50 1.85 6.99
N ARG A 65 29.74 2.38 7.94
CA ARG A 65 29.86 3.77 8.41
C ARG A 65 30.58 3.77 9.74
N GLU A 66 31.61 4.60 9.84
CA GLU A 66 32.36 4.78 11.08
C GLU A 66 32.46 6.28 11.44
N LEU A 67 32.20 6.62 12.69
CA LEU A 67 32.49 7.92 13.26
C LEU A 67 33.98 8.03 13.52
N VAL A 68 34.62 9.01 12.89
CA VAL A 68 36.04 9.32 13.05
C VAL A 68 36.23 10.68 13.71
N GLU A 69 37.48 11.01 14.04
CA GLU A 69 37.84 12.25 14.70
C GLU A 69 37.22 13.48 14.02
N GLY A 70 36.72 14.41 14.83
CA GLY A 70 36.02 15.60 14.36
C GLY A 70 34.56 15.36 13.95
N ASN A 71 33.92 14.30 14.46
CA ASN A 71 32.51 13.95 14.19
C ASN A 71 32.21 13.77 12.70
N LYS A 72 33.20 13.28 11.94
CA LYS A 72 33.05 12.98 10.51
C LYS A 72 32.64 11.52 10.34
N ILE A 73 31.90 11.23 9.28
CA ILE A 73 31.54 9.85 8.90
C ILE A 73 32.51 9.39 7.81
N GLN A 74 33.24 8.31 8.08
CA GLN A 74 34.01 7.57 7.09
C GLN A 74 33.18 6.41 6.55
N TYR A 75 33.30 6.17 5.24
CA TYR A 75 32.63 5.09 4.53
C TYR A 75 33.68 4.10 4.01
N SER A 76 33.48 2.82 4.31
CA SER A 76 34.29 1.73 3.79
C SER A 76 33.40 0.75 3.04
N GLU A 77 33.67 0.51 1.76
CA GLU A 77 32.91 -0.46 0.96
C GLU A 77 33.08 -1.87 1.56
N VAL A 78 31.96 -2.57 1.77
CA VAL A 78 31.92 -3.92 2.35
C VAL A 78 31.65 -4.94 1.26
N SER A 79 30.60 -4.70 0.47
CA SER A 79 30.15 -5.64 -0.55
C SER A 79 29.28 -4.96 -1.61
N ARG A 80 29.09 -5.67 -2.73
CA ARG A 80 28.19 -5.29 -3.82
C ARG A 80 27.26 -6.43 -4.13
N ALA A 81 25.98 -6.13 -4.31
CA ALA A 81 24.98 -7.12 -4.66
C ALA A 81 23.82 -6.48 -5.46
N PHE A 82 22.99 -7.33 -6.05
CA PHE A 82 21.70 -6.90 -6.54
C PHE A 82 20.74 -6.66 -5.37
N SER A 83 19.98 -5.58 -5.44
CA SER A 83 19.03 -5.20 -4.40
C SER A 83 17.70 -4.77 -4.99
N LYS A 84 16.65 -4.85 -4.17
CA LYS A 84 15.33 -4.35 -4.49
C LYS A 84 14.67 -3.67 -3.30
N ILE A 85 13.90 -2.64 -3.58
CA ILE A 85 13.02 -1.96 -2.64
C ILE A 85 11.60 -2.20 -3.14
N VAL A 86 10.73 -2.69 -2.27
CA VAL A 86 9.31 -2.89 -2.56
C VAL A 86 8.52 -1.94 -1.68
N ILE A 87 7.80 -1.02 -2.31
CA ILE A 87 6.94 -0.06 -1.63
C ILE A 87 5.50 -0.38 -1.96
N ASN A 88 4.69 -0.50 -0.92
CA ASN A 88 3.25 -0.57 -1.01
C ASN A 88 2.66 0.73 -0.45
N PRO A 89 2.28 1.69 -1.31
CA PRO A 89 1.75 2.97 -0.86
C PRO A 89 0.41 2.84 -0.12
N LYS A 90 -0.38 1.79 -0.41
CA LYS A 90 -1.69 1.57 0.20
C LYS A 90 -1.56 1.16 1.66
N THR A 91 -0.63 0.27 1.96
CA THR A 91 -0.38 -0.21 3.34
C THR A 91 0.74 0.56 4.03
N ARG A 92 1.39 1.50 3.33
CA ARG A 92 2.59 2.22 3.79
C ARG A 92 3.69 1.24 4.24
N LYS A 93 3.77 0.10 3.56
CA LYS A 93 4.82 -0.90 3.76
C LYS A 93 6.01 -0.60 2.85
N PHE A 94 7.19 -0.55 3.45
CA PHE A 94 8.48 -0.44 2.78
C PHE A 94 9.30 -1.68 3.12
N THR A 95 9.84 -2.36 2.13
CA THR A 95 10.72 -3.51 2.34
C THR A 95 11.96 -3.39 1.47
N PHE A 96 13.13 -3.48 2.09
CA PHE A 96 14.42 -3.48 1.42
C PHE A 96 15.07 -4.86 1.47
N PHE A 97 15.51 -5.32 0.30
CA PHE A 97 16.25 -6.55 0.13
C PHE A 97 17.64 -6.26 -0.43
N TYR A 98 18.66 -6.89 0.16
CA TYR A 98 20.04 -6.88 -0.30
C TYR A 98 20.49 -8.32 -0.54
N ASN A 99 20.95 -8.66 -1.74
CA ASN A 99 21.34 -10.02 -2.10
C ASN A 99 20.24 -11.06 -1.79
N ASP A 100 19.00 -10.76 -2.20
CA ASP A 100 17.77 -11.53 -1.92
C ASP A 100 17.40 -11.73 -0.45
N GLN A 101 18.17 -11.18 0.49
CA GLN A 101 17.85 -11.20 1.92
C GLN A 101 17.08 -9.94 2.30
N MET A 102 15.98 -10.10 3.02
CA MET A 102 15.26 -8.97 3.60
C MET A 102 16.11 -8.36 4.70
N VAL A 103 16.61 -7.14 4.47
CA VAL A 103 17.43 -6.40 5.45
C VAL A 103 16.54 -5.57 6.36
N PHE A 104 15.48 -4.99 5.80
CA PHE A 104 14.60 -4.09 6.52
C PHE A 104 13.18 -4.16 5.99
N THR A 105 12.21 -4.05 6.91
CA THR A 105 10.81 -3.81 6.57
C THR A 105 10.17 -2.92 7.62
N ASN A 106 9.25 -2.06 7.19
CA ASN A 106 8.43 -1.24 8.07
C ASN A 106 7.04 -1.08 7.46
N ASP A 107 6.00 -1.13 8.30
CA ASP A 107 4.59 -1.13 7.88
C ASP A 107 3.89 0.23 8.10
N ASP A 108 4.66 1.31 8.32
CA ASP A 108 4.12 2.65 8.61
C ASP A 108 5.08 3.78 8.17
N TYR A 109 5.68 3.69 6.98
CA TYR A 109 6.60 4.73 6.53
C TYR A 109 5.88 6.05 6.23
N MET A 110 6.57 7.18 6.46
CA MET A 110 6.13 8.51 6.01
C MET A 110 7.02 8.95 4.85
N SER A 111 6.45 9.33 3.70
CA SER A 111 7.21 9.97 2.63
C SER A 111 7.01 11.47 2.58
N TYR A 112 8.02 12.18 2.07
CA TYR A 112 8.03 13.62 1.88
C TYR A 112 8.88 13.98 0.65
N ILE A 113 8.61 15.15 0.07
CA ILE A 113 9.46 15.70 -0.98
C ILE A 113 10.64 16.43 -0.32
N ASP A 114 11.85 16.07 -0.72
CA ASP A 114 13.07 16.76 -0.32
C ASP A 114 13.50 17.70 -1.44
N ASP A 115 13.04 18.95 -1.37
CA ASP A 115 13.39 20.00 -2.34
C ASP A 115 14.87 20.41 -2.27
N MET A 116 15.57 20.12 -1.17
CA MET A 116 16.99 20.45 -1.02
C MET A 116 17.89 19.42 -1.69
N GLN A 117 17.53 18.15 -1.62
CA GLN A 117 18.29 17.04 -2.21
C GLN A 117 17.72 16.56 -3.56
N GLY A 118 16.59 17.12 -4.02
CA GLY A 118 15.99 16.84 -5.33
C GLY A 118 15.36 15.46 -5.43
N GLY A 119 14.56 15.06 -4.43
CA GLY A 119 14.09 13.68 -4.32
C GLY A 119 12.88 13.42 -3.44
N GLU A 120 12.60 12.15 -3.19
CA GLU A 120 11.61 11.67 -2.21
C GLU A 120 12.34 11.08 -1.00
N GLY A 121 12.04 11.57 0.20
CA GLY A 121 12.53 11.02 1.46
C GLY A 121 11.50 10.10 2.10
N PHE A 122 11.98 9.12 2.86
CA PHE A 122 11.20 8.15 3.62
C PHE A 122 11.74 8.11 5.05
N THR A 123 10.89 8.44 6.02
CA THR A 123 11.24 8.38 7.45
C THR A 123 10.51 7.22 8.11
N PHE A 124 11.23 6.54 9.01
CA PHE A 124 10.73 5.38 9.74
C PHE A 124 10.86 5.58 11.26
N ILE A 125 9.98 4.92 12.01
CA ILE A 125 10.15 4.79 13.46
C ILE A 125 11.41 3.94 13.71
N ALA A 126 12.27 4.39 14.63
CA ALA A 126 13.58 3.80 14.97
C ALA A 126 14.75 4.18 14.05
N GLY A 127 14.78 5.42 13.56
CA GLY A 127 16.00 6.05 13.06
C GLY A 127 16.49 5.56 11.70
N LEU A 128 15.86 4.59 11.04
CA LEU A 128 16.17 4.38 9.64
C LEU A 128 15.67 5.57 8.81
N SER A 129 16.42 5.93 7.78
CA SER A 129 16.04 6.91 6.76
C SER A 129 16.37 6.37 5.37
N ALA A 130 15.55 6.73 4.38
CA ALA A 130 15.84 6.41 2.98
C ALA A 130 15.52 7.59 2.06
N PHE A 131 16.30 7.74 1.00
CA PHE A 131 16.23 8.88 0.08
C PHE A 131 16.38 8.43 -1.35
N ASN A 132 15.39 8.78 -2.18
CA ASN A 132 15.40 8.57 -3.61
C ASN A 132 15.82 9.85 -4.32
N GLN A 133 17.05 9.91 -4.84
CA GLN A 133 17.56 11.04 -5.63
C GLN A 133 17.32 10.73 -7.11
N ILE A 134 16.21 11.25 -7.62
CA ILE A 134 15.68 10.91 -8.94
C ILE A 134 16.64 11.31 -10.07
N PRO A 135 17.24 12.53 -10.09
CA PRO A 135 18.17 12.94 -11.14
C PRO A 135 19.40 12.02 -11.25
N GLU A 136 19.93 11.58 -10.11
CA GLU A 136 21.10 10.73 -9.99
C GLU A 136 20.78 9.24 -10.15
N LYS A 137 19.50 8.87 -10.17
CA LYS A 137 19.01 7.48 -10.13
C LYS A 137 19.66 6.69 -8.99
N THR A 138 19.72 7.31 -7.82
CA THR A 138 20.25 6.68 -6.62
C THR A 138 19.18 6.55 -5.55
N PHE A 139 19.21 5.46 -4.82
CA PHE A 139 18.41 5.27 -3.62
C PHE A 139 19.35 4.97 -2.47
N ARG A 140 19.39 5.86 -1.49
CA ARG A 140 20.23 5.75 -0.29
C ARG A 140 19.36 5.25 0.86
N ILE A 141 19.86 4.26 1.60
CA ILE A 141 19.17 3.69 2.77
C ILE A 141 20.20 3.58 3.88
N PHE A 142 19.94 4.17 5.05
CA PHE A 142 20.87 4.15 6.16
C PHE A 142 20.14 4.20 7.50
N ASP A 143 20.82 3.70 8.52
CA ASP A 143 20.34 3.72 9.89
C ASP A 143 20.92 4.92 10.65
N ASP A 144 20.06 5.81 11.13
CA ASP A 144 20.37 6.92 12.05
C ASP A 144 20.18 6.52 13.52
N ALA A 145 19.63 5.34 13.83
CA ALA A 145 19.50 4.85 15.20
C ALA A 145 20.85 4.37 15.74
N GLY A 146 21.72 5.32 16.09
CA GLY A 146 22.94 5.01 16.82
C GLY A 146 23.86 6.18 17.12
N THR A 147 23.55 7.40 16.68
CA THR A 147 24.58 8.44 16.56
C THR A 147 24.85 9.29 17.82
N TYR A 148 24.22 9.02 18.96
CA TYR A 148 24.50 9.80 20.17
C TYR A 148 24.61 8.92 21.43
N GLY A 149 25.81 8.37 21.69
CA GLY A 149 26.17 7.87 23.02
C GLY A 149 26.96 6.57 23.10
N SER A 150 27.22 5.86 21.98
CA SER A 150 28.14 4.72 22.01
C SER A 150 29.59 5.22 21.92
N ASN A 151 30.48 4.67 22.74
CA ASN A 151 31.93 4.88 22.60
C ASN A 151 32.52 4.07 21.41
N GLU A 152 31.67 3.56 20.53
CA GLU A 152 32.09 2.71 19.41
C GLU A 152 32.13 3.54 18.13
N PRO A 153 33.20 3.41 17.32
CA PRO A 153 33.30 4.11 16.05
C PRO A 153 32.29 3.58 15.03
N PHE A 154 31.77 2.36 15.17
CA PHE A 154 30.81 1.81 14.22
C PHE A 154 29.41 2.39 14.44
N ILE A 155 28.84 3.01 13.40
CA ILE A 155 27.52 3.66 13.45
C ILE A 155 26.51 3.06 12.44
N GLY A 156 26.77 1.85 11.96
CA GLY A 156 25.86 1.10 11.10
C GLY A 156 26.29 1.00 9.63
N TYR A 157 25.34 0.62 8.78
CA TYR A 157 25.54 0.45 7.34
C TYR A 157 24.75 1.50 6.54
N GLU A 158 25.29 1.90 5.39
CA GLU A 158 24.58 2.63 4.34
C GLU A 158 24.57 1.78 3.06
N TYR A 159 23.43 1.74 2.40
CA TYR A 159 23.22 1.06 1.14
C TYR A 159 22.92 2.10 0.07
N ILE A 160 23.67 2.05 -1.03
CA ILE A 160 23.45 2.93 -2.18
C ILE A 160 23.08 2.06 -3.37
N LEU A 161 21.79 2.04 -3.69
CA LEU A 161 21.27 1.48 -4.93
C LEU A 161 21.49 2.50 -6.04
N THR A 162 22.09 2.10 -7.16
CA THR A 162 22.42 3.00 -8.29
C THR A 162 21.83 2.48 -9.59
N ASN A 163 21.51 3.39 -10.50
CA ASN A 163 20.98 3.09 -11.83
C ASN A 163 19.79 2.12 -11.77
N TYR A 164 18.91 2.30 -10.79
CA TYR A 164 17.79 1.39 -10.59
C TYR A 164 16.76 1.50 -11.71
N THR A 165 16.02 0.41 -11.90
CA THR A 165 14.78 0.37 -12.68
C THR A 165 13.57 0.48 -11.77
N ILE A 166 12.46 1.03 -12.26
CA ILE A 166 11.18 1.11 -11.54
C ILE A 166 10.17 0.20 -12.25
N ASN A 167 9.52 -0.70 -11.52
CA ASN A 167 8.44 -1.58 -12.01
C ASN A 167 7.21 -1.50 -11.11
#